data_AF-A0A534KSE2-F1
#
_entry.id   AF-A0A534KSE2-F1
#
_cell.length_a   1.000
_cell.length_b   1.000
_cell.length_c   1.000
_cell.angle_alpha   90.00
_cell.angle_beta   90.00
_cell.angle_gamma   90.00
#
_symmetry.space_group_name_H-M   'P 1'
#
loop_
_entity.id
_entity.type
_entity.pdbx_description
1 polymer ?
#
loop_
_entity_poly.entity_id
_entity_poly.type
_entity_poly.pdbx_seq_one_letter_code
_entity_poly.pdbx_strand_id
1 'polypeptide(L)'
;MATATATAEVVPARTSRWTYLLAYLALVIVAEILIAVPGGATGQDRPLQPIGLAMHILLVFTLIFLSVLLQPKDPPLANLLVAVSLASLVRVFSLAVPRFAFLATPDSNVYNTIPWLGLVSVPLLVSVAAVAYVQRLRPRDLGLVIRRWQEAPLQLAVAMTGIPLGLLEFAILRPAAWIPQETAALLLSGGVVIFLATGLSEELIFRGILLKRAVEALDERYGLLYVTAIFASLHLYFLSATDMAFVFAVGLFYGFVVLNTKNLWGVILSHSLGNVILYLVAPFH
;
A
#
# COMPACT_ATOMS: atom_id res chain seq x y z
N MET A 1 59.16 -30.77 -8.03
CA MET A 1 57.95 -30.25 -8.70
C MET A 1 56.75 -30.62 -7.85
N ALA A 2 56.23 -29.68 -7.07
CA ALA A 2 55.02 -29.88 -6.27
C ALA A 2 53.84 -29.30 -7.06
N THR A 3 52.94 -30.17 -7.49
CA THR A 3 51.75 -29.85 -8.27
C THR A 3 50.72 -29.19 -7.36
N ALA A 4 50.46 -27.90 -7.57
CA ALA A 4 49.40 -27.18 -6.87
C ALA A 4 48.04 -27.70 -7.37
N THR A 5 47.29 -28.36 -6.49
CA THR A 5 45.88 -28.68 -6.70
C THR A 5 45.06 -27.41 -6.57
N ALA A 6 44.64 -26.86 -7.72
CA ALA A 6 43.66 -25.78 -7.77
C ALA A 6 42.31 -26.30 -7.26
N THR A 7 41.89 -25.84 -6.09
CA THR A 7 40.52 -26.05 -5.60
C THR A 7 39.57 -25.28 -6.51
N ALA A 8 38.68 -26.00 -7.20
CA ALA A 8 37.62 -25.40 -8.00
C ALA A 8 36.75 -24.50 -7.11
N GLU A 9 36.78 -23.20 -7.38
CA GLU A 9 35.91 -22.23 -6.74
C GLU A 9 34.47 -22.53 -7.18
N VAL A 10 33.67 -23.14 -6.30
CA VAL A 10 32.24 -23.33 -6.54
C VAL A 10 31.61 -21.96 -6.47
N VAL A 11 31.46 -21.30 -7.63
CA VAL A 11 30.71 -20.04 -7.74
C VAL A 11 29.25 -20.36 -7.39
N PRO A 12 28.71 -19.92 -6.23
CA PRO A 12 27.34 -20.22 -5.88
C PRO A 12 26.42 -19.57 -6.92
N ALA A 13 25.48 -20.36 -7.45
CA ALA A 13 24.50 -19.89 -8.42
C ALA A 13 23.81 -18.63 -7.87
N ARG A 14 24.00 -17.50 -8.54
CA ARG A 14 23.43 -16.22 -8.13
C ARG A 14 21.92 -16.30 -8.34
N THR A 15 21.17 -16.48 -7.25
CA THR A 15 19.70 -16.50 -7.28
C THR A 15 19.18 -15.19 -7.89
N SER A 16 18.28 -15.31 -8.85
CA SER A 16 17.67 -14.14 -9.51
C SER A 16 16.84 -13.34 -8.51
N ARG A 17 16.90 -11.99 -8.59
CA ARG A 17 16.06 -11.08 -7.78
C ARG A 17 14.58 -11.47 -7.84
N TRP A 18 14.11 -11.87 -9.03
CA TRP A 18 12.74 -12.30 -9.28
C TRP A 18 12.29 -13.48 -8.43
N THR A 19 13.20 -14.37 -8.02
CA THR A 19 12.85 -15.51 -7.15
C THR A 19 12.27 -15.03 -5.83
N TYR A 20 12.92 -14.05 -5.20
CA TYR A 20 12.49 -13.49 -3.92
C TYR A 20 11.20 -12.67 -4.07
N LEU A 21 11.10 -11.90 -5.15
CA LEU A 21 10.00 -10.97 -5.37
C LEU A 21 8.72 -11.68 -5.80
N LEU A 22 8.80 -12.68 -6.67
CA LEU A 22 7.65 -13.50 -7.05
C LEU A 22 7.20 -14.38 -5.89
N ALA A 23 8.13 -14.92 -5.09
CA ALA A 23 7.78 -15.64 -3.87
C ALA A 23 7.04 -14.73 -2.87
N TYR A 24 7.54 -13.51 -2.64
CA TYR A 24 6.86 -12.52 -1.80
C TYR A 24 5.45 -12.21 -2.33
N LEU A 25 5.32 -11.87 -3.61
CA LEU A 25 4.02 -11.51 -4.21
C LEU A 25 3.03 -12.68 -4.12
N ALA A 26 3.46 -13.90 -4.40
CA ALA A 26 2.63 -15.09 -4.26
C ALA A 26 2.17 -15.29 -2.81
N LEU A 27 3.05 -15.12 -1.83
CA LEU A 27 2.71 -15.23 -0.41
C LEU A 27 1.74 -14.14 0.05
N VAL A 28 1.89 -12.90 -0.44
CA VAL A 28 0.92 -11.82 -0.20
C VAL A 28 -0.43 -12.17 -0.79
N ILE A 29 -0.49 -12.65 -2.04
CA ILE A 29 -1.75 -13.05 -2.67
C ILE A 29 -2.44 -14.16 -1.86
N VAL A 30 -1.69 -15.18 -1.44
CA VAL A 30 -2.23 -16.25 -0.59
C VAL A 30 -2.73 -15.69 0.74
N ALA A 31 -1.98 -14.82 1.39
CA ALA A 31 -2.37 -14.20 2.66
C ALA A 31 -3.66 -13.36 2.51
N GLU A 32 -3.76 -12.54 1.47
CA GLU A 32 -4.95 -11.72 1.18
C GLU A 32 -6.18 -12.59 0.84
N ILE A 33 -6.00 -13.69 0.10
CA ILE A 33 -7.09 -14.66 -0.13
C ILE A 33 -7.57 -15.26 1.20
N LEU A 34 -6.65 -15.71 2.07
CA LEU A 34 -7.03 -16.28 3.37
C LEU A 34 -7.74 -15.26 4.27
N ILE A 35 -7.38 -13.98 4.16
CA ILE A 35 -8.09 -12.89 4.86
C ILE A 35 -9.47 -12.65 4.26
N ALA A 36 -9.62 -12.75 2.95
CA ALA A 36 -10.85 -12.40 2.25
C ALA A 36 -11.92 -13.50 2.28
N VAL A 37 -11.53 -14.79 2.34
CA VAL A 37 -12.45 -15.93 2.24
C VAL A 37 -13.53 -15.87 3.35
N PRO A 38 -14.81 -15.73 2.98
CA PRO A 38 -15.91 -15.76 3.93
C PRO A 38 -16.16 -17.20 4.39
N GLY A 39 -16.53 -17.36 5.65
CA GLY A 39 -16.98 -18.60 6.26
C GLY A 39 -18.37 -18.45 6.86
N GLY A 40 -18.93 -19.59 7.30
CA GLY A 40 -20.25 -19.65 7.92
C GLY A 40 -21.40 -19.40 6.93
N ALA A 41 -22.64 -19.50 7.44
CA ALA A 41 -23.85 -19.35 6.63
C ALA A 41 -24.16 -17.88 6.28
N THR A 42 -23.64 -16.93 7.06
CA THR A 42 -23.90 -15.48 6.92
C THR A 42 -22.85 -14.76 6.07
N GLY A 43 -21.71 -15.41 5.79
CA GLY A 43 -20.58 -14.82 5.08
C GLY A 43 -19.84 -13.71 5.86
N GLN A 44 -20.21 -13.46 7.12
CA GLN A 44 -19.55 -12.46 7.98
C GLN A 44 -18.34 -13.02 8.73
N ASP A 45 -18.34 -14.32 9.00
CA ASP A 45 -17.22 -14.98 9.68
C ASP A 45 -16.03 -15.09 8.73
N ARG A 46 -14.82 -14.85 9.24
CA ARG A 46 -13.58 -15.03 8.49
C ARG A 46 -12.65 -16.00 9.20
N PRO A 47 -12.91 -17.32 9.13
CA PRO A 47 -12.20 -18.32 9.94
C PRO A 47 -10.70 -18.39 9.61
N LEU A 48 -10.32 -18.05 8.38
CA LEU A 48 -8.93 -18.11 7.90
C LEU A 48 -8.17 -16.78 8.07
N GLN A 49 -8.86 -15.70 8.47
CA GLN A 49 -8.24 -14.38 8.63
C GLN A 49 -7.04 -14.37 9.59
N PRO A 50 -7.05 -15.07 10.74
CA PRO A 50 -5.87 -15.13 11.61
C PRO A 50 -4.65 -15.75 10.94
N ILE A 51 -4.85 -16.70 10.02
CA ILE A 51 -3.75 -17.37 9.28
C ILE A 51 -3.14 -16.39 8.29
N GLY A 52 -3.96 -15.68 7.50
CA GLY A 52 -3.46 -14.66 6.57
C GLY A 52 -2.75 -13.50 7.29
N LEU A 53 -3.28 -13.07 8.44
CA LEU A 53 -2.59 -12.10 9.31
C LEU A 53 -1.23 -12.63 9.79
N ALA A 54 -1.17 -13.88 10.27
CA ALA A 54 0.08 -14.51 10.69
C ALA A 54 1.09 -14.59 9.53
N MET A 55 0.63 -14.85 8.30
CA MET A 55 1.48 -14.83 7.11
C MET A 55 2.07 -13.43 6.85
N HIS A 56 1.27 -12.35 6.94
CA HIS A 56 1.81 -11.00 6.79
C HIS A 56 2.83 -10.64 7.88
N ILE A 57 2.56 -11.03 9.13
CA ILE A 57 3.51 -10.83 10.23
C ILE A 57 4.84 -11.55 9.93
N LEU A 58 4.77 -12.83 9.55
CA LEU A 58 5.95 -13.61 9.18
C LEU A 58 6.68 -12.99 7.98
N LEU A 59 5.97 -12.55 6.95
CA LEU A 59 6.55 -11.85 5.80
C LEU A 59 7.35 -10.62 6.23
N VAL A 60 6.81 -9.78 7.10
CA VAL A 60 7.52 -8.59 7.60
C VAL A 60 8.84 -8.99 8.26
N PHE A 61 8.82 -9.96 9.17
CA PHE A 61 10.05 -10.43 9.83
C PHE A 61 11.03 -11.04 8.83
N THR A 62 10.59 -12.00 8.01
CA THR A 62 11.44 -12.71 7.04
C THR A 62 12.11 -11.73 6.07
N LEU A 63 11.38 -10.74 5.55
CA LEU A 63 11.92 -9.75 4.63
C LEU A 63 13.00 -8.87 5.27
N ILE A 64 12.79 -8.44 6.52
CA ILE A 64 13.76 -7.62 7.25
C ILE A 64 15.04 -8.45 7.51
N PHE A 65 14.93 -9.68 8.01
CA PHE A 65 16.09 -10.54 8.20
C PHE A 65 16.82 -10.85 6.89
N LEU A 66 16.07 -11.17 5.84
CA LEU A 66 16.65 -11.45 4.53
C LEU A 66 17.34 -10.22 3.94
N SER A 67 16.82 -9.01 4.17
CA SER A 67 17.48 -7.78 3.73
C SER A 67 18.86 -7.61 4.37
N VAL A 68 19.03 -7.95 5.65
CA VAL A 68 20.32 -7.84 6.34
C VAL A 68 21.34 -8.80 5.72
N LEU A 69 20.91 -10.02 5.41
CA LEU A 69 21.77 -11.04 4.78
C LEU A 69 22.16 -10.68 3.34
N LEU A 70 21.26 -10.02 2.61
CA LEU A 70 21.50 -9.60 1.23
C LEU A 70 22.17 -8.24 1.13
N GLN A 71 22.20 -7.43 2.19
CA GLN A 71 22.78 -6.08 2.18
C GLN A 71 24.22 -6.03 1.63
N PRO A 72 25.15 -6.95 1.97
CA PRO A 72 26.51 -6.92 1.43
C PRO A 72 26.60 -7.40 -0.03
N LYS A 73 25.60 -8.15 -0.52
CA LYS A 73 25.64 -8.84 -1.82
C LYS A 73 24.84 -8.10 -2.90
N ASP A 74 23.69 -7.56 -2.53
CA ASP A 74 22.75 -6.87 -3.42
C ASP A 74 21.98 -5.77 -2.65
N PRO A 75 22.60 -4.61 -2.41
CA PRO A 75 21.97 -3.51 -1.67
C PRO A 75 20.63 -3.02 -2.27
N PRO A 76 20.47 -2.89 -3.61
CA PRO A 76 19.17 -2.52 -4.19
C PRO A 76 18.06 -3.50 -3.83
N LEU A 77 18.31 -4.82 -3.94
CA LEU A 77 17.32 -5.82 -3.56
C LEU A 77 17.02 -5.76 -2.07
N ALA A 78 18.04 -5.66 -1.20
CA ALA A 78 17.85 -5.58 0.24
C ALA A 78 16.97 -4.37 0.66
N ASN A 79 17.22 -3.19 0.07
CA ASN A 79 16.38 -2.02 0.31
C ASN A 79 14.94 -2.21 -0.20
N LEU A 80 14.75 -2.90 -1.34
CA LEU A 80 13.43 -3.25 -1.85
C LEU A 80 12.71 -4.23 -0.91
N LEU A 81 13.39 -5.21 -0.32
CA LEU A 81 12.78 -6.15 0.63
C LEU A 81 12.26 -5.44 1.89
N VAL A 82 13.03 -4.49 2.42
CA VAL A 82 12.55 -3.62 3.51
C VAL A 82 11.39 -2.74 3.06
N ALA A 83 11.42 -2.23 1.83
CA ALA A 83 10.33 -1.42 1.31
C ALA A 83 9.04 -2.24 1.21
N VAL A 84 9.04 -3.39 0.52
CA VAL A 84 7.83 -4.20 0.32
C VAL A 84 7.23 -4.72 1.63
N SER A 85 8.01 -4.84 2.71
CA SER A 85 7.44 -5.18 4.03
C SER A 85 6.41 -4.16 4.52
N LEU A 86 6.52 -2.87 4.12
CA LEU A 86 5.52 -1.85 4.42
C LEU A 86 4.14 -2.19 3.87
N ALA A 87 4.06 -2.84 2.70
CA ALA A 87 2.78 -3.26 2.14
C ALA A 87 2.11 -4.33 3.01
N SER A 88 2.89 -5.26 3.57
CA SER A 88 2.37 -6.22 4.56
C SER A 88 2.01 -5.54 5.89
N LEU A 89 2.75 -4.50 6.31
CA LEU A 89 2.43 -3.74 7.52
C LEU A 89 1.09 -3.00 7.44
N VAL A 90 0.65 -2.57 6.25
CA VAL A 90 -0.71 -2.05 6.05
C VAL A 90 -1.71 -3.03 6.62
N ARG A 91 -1.63 -4.30 6.22
CA ARG A 91 -2.57 -5.33 6.67
C ARG A 91 -2.38 -5.72 8.13
N VAL A 92 -1.14 -5.79 8.61
CA VAL A 92 -0.86 -6.06 10.03
C VAL A 92 -1.53 -5.01 10.91
N PHE A 93 -1.36 -3.71 10.63
CA PHE A 93 -1.99 -2.68 11.45
C PHE A 93 -3.50 -2.62 11.25
N SER A 94 -4.01 -2.80 10.03
CA SER A 94 -5.46 -2.85 9.76
C SER A 94 -6.19 -4.04 10.38
N LEU A 95 -5.50 -5.07 10.87
CA LEU A 95 -6.15 -6.20 11.55
C LEU A 95 -5.75 -6.36 13.01
N ALA A 96 -4.56 -5.87 13.41
CA ALA A 96 -4.09 -5.95 14.78
C ALA A 96 -4.57 -4.80 15.66
N VAL A 97 -4.84 -3.61 15.09
CA VAL A 97 -5.38 -2.48 15.86
C VAL A 97 -6.83 -2.80 16.25
N PRO A 98 -7.16 -2.87 17.55
CA PRO A 98 -8.50 -3.21 18.00
C PRO A 98 -9.54 -2.22 17.49
N ARG A 99 -10.73 -2.72 17.18
CA ARG A 99 -11.90 -1.89 16.92
C ARG A 99 -12.56 -1.52 18.25
N PHE A 100 -13.06 -0.30 18.32
CA PHE A 100 -13.79 0.21 19.48
C PHE A 100 -15.08 0.88 19.03
N ALA A 101 -16.11 0.80 19.87
CA ALA A 101 -17.40 1.46 19.65
C ALA A 101 -17.32 2.96 20.01
N PHE A 102 -16.60 3.75 19.21
CA PHE A 102 -16.40 5.18 19.46
C PHE A 102 -17.70 6.00 19.32
N LEU A 103 -18.48 5.72 18.28
CA LEU A 103 -19.66 6.52 17.90
C LEU A 103 -20.95 5.71 17.99
N ALA A 104 -20.91 4.41 17.70
CA ALA A 104 -22.08 3.54 17.69
C ALA A 104 -21.72 2.11 18.13
N THR A 105 -22.71 1.39 18.66
CA THR A 105 -22.61 -0.05 18.96
C THR A 105 -23.32 -0.87 17.87
N PRO A 106 -22.84 -2.09 17.54
CA PRO A 106 -21.60 -2.73 18.01
C PRO A 106 -20.33 -2.05 17.46
N ASP A 107 -19.16 -2.44 17.95
CA ASP A 107 -17.85 -1.96 17.49
C ASP A 107 -17.63 -2.12 15.97
N SER A 108 -18.25 -3.13 15.37
CA SER A 108 -18.27 -3.39 13.92
C SER A 108 -19.14 -2.43 13.10
N ASN A 109 -19.89 -1.51 13.73
CA ASN A 109 -20.69 -0.52 13.04
C ASN A 109 -19.81 0.36 12.11
N VAL A 110 -20.30 0.60 10.90
CA VAL A 110 -19.60 1.35 9.84
C VAL A 110 -19.16 2.75 10.29
N TYR A 111 -19.91 3.41 11.17
CA TYR A 111 -19.57 4.75 11.66
C TYR A 111 -18.29 4.78 12.52
N ASN A 112 -17.88 3.65 13.09
CA ASN A 112 -16.62 3.55 13.82
C ASN A 112 -15.39 3.45 12.91
N THR A 113 -15.57 3.35 11.58
CA THR A 113 -14.48 3.15 10.61
C THR A 113 -13.53 4.35 10.58
N ILE A 114 -14.04 5.58 10.59
CA ILE A 114 -13.20 6.79 10.54
C ILE A 114 -12.30 6.91 11.77
N PRO A 115 -12.80 6.90 13.02
CA PRO A 115 -11.93 6.92 14.20
C PRO A 115 -10.90 5.78 14.23
N TRP A 116 -11.31 4.57 13.82
CA TRP A 116 -10.42 3.41 13.74
C TRP A 116 -9.31 3.60 12.70
N LEU A 117 -9.61 4.15 11.52
CA LEU A 117 -8.60 4.51 10.52
C LEU A 117 -7.61 5.54 11.05
N GLY A 118 -8.10 6.51 11.83
CA GLY A 118 -7.23 7.47 12.53
C GLY A 118 -6.21 6.78 13.42
N LEU A 119 -6.63 5.76 14.20
CA LEU A 119 -5.73 4.97 15.04
C LEU A 119 -4.73 4.14 14.23
N VAL A 120 -5.16 3.51 13.13
CA VAL A 120 -4.29 2.71 12.24
C VAL A 120 -3.24 3.59 11.54
N SER A 121 -3.59 4.83 11.21
CA SER A 121 -2.69 5.76 10.51
C SER A 121 -1.41 6.07 11.28
N VAL A 122 -1.47 6.12 12.62
CA VAL A 122 -0.33 6.48 13.48
C VAL A 122 0.85 5.50 13.33
N PRO A 123 0.70 4.19 13.63
CA PRO A 123 1.79 3.24 13.46
C PRO A 123 2.21 3.08 11.99
N LEU A 124 1.29 3.27 11.04
CA LEU A 124 1.61 3.18 9.61
C LEU A 124 2.54 4.32 9.19
N LEU A 125 2.22 5.57 9.54
CA LEU A 125 3.06 6.74 9.26
C LEU A 125 4.39 6.68 10.02
N VAL A 126 4.41 6.16 11.25
CA VAL A 126 5.66 5.89 11.98
C VAL A 126 6.53 4.88 11.23
N SER A 127 5.93 3.82 10.66
CA SER A 127 6.66 2.81 9.88
C SER A 127 7.24 3.39 8.59
N VAL A 128 6.47 4.24 7.90
CA VAL A 128 6.96 5.00 6.74
C VAL A 128 8.14 5.87 7.12
N ALA A 129 8.04 6.63 8.21
CA ALA A 129 9.12 7.50 8.69
C ALA A 129 10.36 6.70 9.09
N ALA A 130 10.19 5.55 9.75
CA ALA A 130 11.28 4.67 10.16
C ALA A 130 12.03 4.09 8.94
N VAL A 131 11.31 3.57 7.94
CA VAL A 131 11.92 3.05 6.71
C VAL A 131 12.60 4.18 5.94
N ALA A 132 11.96 5.34 5.81
CA ALA A 132 12.57 6.51 5.18
C ALA A 132 13.88 6.93 5.88
N TYR A 133 13.89 6.95 7.22
CA TYR A 133 15.07 7.27 8.01
C TYR A 133 16.20 6.25 7.82
N VAL A 134 15.91 4.95 8.00
CA VAL A 134 16.90 3.86 7.88
C VAL A 134 17.51 3.82 6.48
N GLN A 135 16.69 4.02 5.45
CA GLN A 135 17.14 4.02 4.06
C GLN A 135 17.63 5.39 3.57
N ARG A 136 17.75 6.38 4.47
CA ARG A 136 18.26 7.74 4.22
C ARG A 136 17.52 8.49 3.12
N LEU A 137 16.20 8.32 3.04
CA LEU A 137 15.33 8.99 2.08
C LEU A 137 14.96 10.40 2.57
N ARG A 138 15.39 11.41 1.81
CA ARG A 138 14.97 12.83 1.86
C ARG A 138 13.43 12.98 1.75
N PRO A 139 12.70 13.95 2.33
CA PRO A 139 11.36 14.29 1.83
C PRO A 139 11.35 14.63 0.31
N ARG A 140 12.44 15.24 -0.18
CA ARG A 140 12.68 15.47 -1.62
C ARG A 140 12.81 14.19 -2.44
N ASP A 141 13.33 13.14 -1.81
CA ASP A 141 13.57 11.84 -2.43
C ASP A 141 12.26 11.03 -2.54
N LEU A 142 11.25 11.39 -1.74
CA LEU A 142 9.89 10.86 -1.71
C LEU A 142 8.90 11.71 -2.51
N GLY A 143 9.36 12.75 -3.23
CA GLY A 143 8.49 13.63 -4.02
C GLY A 143 7.53 14.51 -3.21
N LEU A 144 7.83 14.79 -1.94
CA LEU A 144 7.03 15.68 -1.07
C LEU A 144 7.36 17.17 -1.23
N VAL A 145 8.39 17.51 -2.01
CA VAL A 145 8.81 18.91 -2.22
C VAL A 145 8.27 19.40 -3.56
N ILE A 146 7.47 20.46 -3.54
CA ILE A 146 7.06 21.17 -4.76
C ILE A 146 8.29 21.92 -5.27
N ARG A 147 8.87 21.47 -6.38
CA ARG A 147 10.14 22.01 -6.91
C ARG A 147 9.92 23.24 -7.78
N ARG A 148 8.77 23.28 -8.47
CA ARG A 148 8.47 24.26 -9.52
C ARG A 148 6.98 24.60 -9.47
N TRP A 149 6.66 25.88 -9.33
CA TRP A 149 5.27 26.36 -9.38
C TRP A 149 4.57 26.02 -10.71
N GLN A 150 5.34 25.83 -11.78
CA GLN A 150 4.86 25.39 -13.08
C GLN A 150 4.25 23.97 -13.06
N GLU A 151 4.55 23.15 -12.05
CA GLU A 151 3.97 21.81 -11.90
C GLU A 151 2.60 21.85 -11.21
N ALA A 152 2.24 22.95 -10.54
CA ALA A 152 1.01 23.06 -9.78
C ALA A 152 -0.26 22.80 -10.61
N PRO A 153 -0.40 23.31 -11.87
CA PRO A 153 -1.58 23.00 -12.68
C PRO A 153 -1.71 21.51 -13.01
N LEU A 154 -0.58 20.83 -13.26
CA LEU A 154 -0.58 19.39 -13.52
C LEU A 154 -0.94 18.60 -12.25
N GLN A 155 -0.37 18.96 -11.10
CA GLN A 155 -0.68 18.31 -9.82
C GLN A 155 -2.15 18.52 -9.44
N LEU A 156 -2.70 19.71 -9.70
CA LEU A 156 -4.12 19.99 -9.51
C LEU A 156 -4.98 19.16 -10.48
N ALA A 157 -4.61 19.09 -11.76
CA ALA A 157 -5.33 18.25 -12.73
C ALA A 157 -5.36 16.77 -12.31
N VAL A 158 -4.22 16.25 -11.83
CA VAL A 158 -4.13 14.89 -11.28
C VAL A 158 -5.00 14.78 -10.01
N ALA A 159 -4.92 15.72 -9.07
CA ALA A 159 -5.74 15.72 -7.86
C ALA A 159 -7.24 15.66 -8.17
N MET A 160 -7.69 16.39 -9.19
CA MET A 160 -9.08 16.40 -9.63
C MET A 160 -9.54 15.08 -10.26
N THR A 161 -8.63 14.20 -10.69
CA THR A 161 -9.01 12.85 -11.15
C THR A 161 -9.60 12.00 -10.02
N GLY A 162 -9.36 12.36 -8.75
CA GLY A 162 -9.95 11.69 -7.60
C GLY A 162 -11.48 11.66 -7.64
N ILE A 163 -12.13 12.71 -8.16
CA ILE A 163 -13.60 12.77 -8.24
C ILE A 163 -14.17 11.67 -9.16
N PRO A 164 -13.83 11.62 -10.47
CA PRO A 164 -14.34 10.57 -11.34
C PRO A 164 -13.87 9.18 -10.90
N LEU A 165 -12.65 9.03 -10.38
CA LEU A 165 -12.17 7.74 -9.88
C LEU A 165 -12.99 7.24 -8.69
N GLY A 166 -13.27 8.10 -7.70
CA GLY A 166 -14.10 7.74 -6.54
C GLY A 166 -15.55 7.40 -6.93
N LEU A 167 -16.13 8.10 -7.91
CA LEU A 167 -17.47 7.77 -8.44
C LEU A 167 -17.48 6.43 -9.17
N LEU A 168 -16.44 6.14 -9.99
CA LEU A 168 -16.31 4.86 -10.68
C LEU A 168 -16.14 3.71 -9.70
N GLU A 169 -15.29 3.88 -8.68
CA GLU A 169 -15.09 2.89 -7.62
C GLU A 169 -16.38 2.66 -6.81
N PHE A 170 -17.12 3.74 -6.52
CA PHE A 170 -18.43 3.62 -5.86
C PHE A 170 -19.42 2.83 -6.73
N ALA A 171 -19.43 3.04 -8.04
CA ALA A 171 -20.28 2.28 -8.95
C ALA A 171 -19.93 0.78 -8.96
N ILE A 172 -18.67 0.42 -8.69
CA ILE A 172 -18.17 -0.96 -8.61
C ILE A 172 -18.50 -1.59 -7.24
N LEU A 173 -18.14 -0.93 -6.14
CA LEU A 173 -18.20 -1.51 -4.79
C LEU A 173 -19.49 -1.20 -4.02
N ARG A 174 -20.12 -0.06 -4.30
CA ARG A 174 -21.32 0.47 -3.61
C ARG A 174 -21.27 0.34 -2.08
N PRO A 175 -20.22 0.85 -1.41
CA PRO A 175 -20.11 0.78 0.05
C PRO A 175 -21.20 1.61 0.74
N ALA A 176 -21.51 1.23 1.98
CA ALA A 176 -22.34 2.05 2.87
C ALA A 176 -21.59 3.33 3.32
N ALA A 177 -22.33 4.39 3.61
CA ALA A 177 -21.78 5.65 4.13
C ALA A 177 -21.03 5.41 5.45
N TRP A 178 -19.81 5.94 5.56
CA TRP A 178 -19.03 5.85 6.81
C TRP A 178 -19.38 6.93 7.84
N ILE A 179 -20.27 7.84 7.47
CA ILE A 179 -20.81 8.88 8.35
C ILE A 179 -22.35 8.79 8.35
N PRO A 180 -23.02 9.14 9.46
CA PRO A 180 -24.47 9.00 9.56
C PRO A 180 -25.26 10.04 8.74
N GLN A 181 -24.63 11.17 8.42
CA GLN A 181 -25.25 12.29 7.71
C GLN A 181 -24.20 13.14 7.02
N GLU A 182 -24.55 13.67 5.84
CA GLU A 182 -23.68 14.52 5.05
C GLU A 182 -23.65 15.95 5.63
N THR A 183 -22.72 16.20 6.55
CA THR A 183 -22.48 17.54 7.11
C THR A 183 -21.05 17.98 6.85
N ALA A 184 -20.84 19.29 6.66
CA ALA A 184 -19.51 19.84 6.41
C ALA A 184 -18.48 19.44 7.48
N ALA A 185 -18.88 19.40 8.76
CA ALA A 185 -18.00 18.99 9.85
C ALA A 185 -17.54 17.53 9.74
N LEU A 186 -18.46 16.60 9.41
CA LEU A 186 -18.15 15.19 9.24
C LEU A 186 -17.34 14.93 7.97
N LEU A 187 -17.65 15.64 6.87
CA LEU A 187 -16.88 15.57 5.63
C LEU A 187 -15.44 16.05 5.84
N LEU A 188 -15.24 17.18 6.53
CA LEU A 188 -13.91 17.72 6.80
C LEU A 188 -13.11 16.83 7.75
N SER A 189 -13.70 16.44 8.89
CA SER A 189 -13.01 15.57 9.86
C SER A 189 -12.71 14.18 9.29
N GLY A 190 -13.67 13.54 8.63
CA GLY A 190 -13.48 12.27 7.94
C GLY A 190 -12.48 12.39 6.79
N GLY A 191 -12.53 13.46 6.01
CA GLY A 191 -11.60 13.73 4.92
C GLY A 191 -10.15 13.89 5.39
N VAL A 192 -9.90 14.57 6.52
CA VAL A 192 -8.56 14.67 7.12
C VAL A 192 -8.04 13.30 7.55
N VAL A 193 -8.90 12.48 8.16
CA VAL A 193 -8.51 11.13 8.56
C VAL A 193 -8.22 10.24 7.35
N ILE A 194 -9.07 10.26 6.32
CA ILE A 194 -8.84 9.55 5.05
C ILE A 194 -7.54 10.02 4.40
N PHE A 195 -7.30 11.34 4.35
CA PHE A 195 -6.05 11.88 3.84
C PHE A 195 -4.83 11.30 4.58
N LEU A 196 -4.84 11.24 5.91
CA LEU A 196 -3.71 10.71 6.68
C LEU A 196 -3.58 9.19 6.57
N ALA A 197 -4.71 8.47 6.63
CA ALA A 197 -4.77 7.03 6.80
C ALA A 197 -4.65 6.25 5.49
N THR A 198 -5.10 6.81 4.37
CA THR A 198 -5.01 6.19 3.04
C THR A 198 -4.21 7.05 2.08
N GLY A 199 -4.68 8.26 1.75
CA GLY A 199 -4.09 9.05 0.67
C GLY A 199 -2.60 9.40 0.87
N LEU A 200 -2.19 9.81 2.07
CA LEU A 200 -0.81 10.15 2.39
C LEU A 200 0.02 8.90 2.68
N SER A 201 -0.44 8.06 3.61
CA SER A 201 0.29 6.88 4.06
C SER A 201 0.52 5.87 2.93
N GLU A 202 -0.52 5.49 2.19
CA GLU A 202 -0.41 4.49 1.13
C GLU A 202 0.40 5.02 -0.05
N GLU A 203 0.21 6.27 -0.47
CA GLU A 203 1.02 6.81 -1.56
C GLU A 203 2.48 7.00 -1.17
N LEU A 204 2.78 7.34 0.09
CA LEU A 204 4.15 7.31 0.60
C LEU A 204 4.75 5.90 0.58
N ILE A 205 3.98 4.89 0.98
CA ILE A 205 4.42 3.49 0.95
C ILE A 205 4.66 3.06 -0.49
N PHE A 206 3.62 3.06 -1.32
CA PHE A 206 3.64 2.47 -2.64
C PHE A 206 4.44 3.31 -3.64
N ARG A 207 4.18 4.62 -3.73
CA ARG A 207 4.74 5.48 -4.79
C ARG A 207 5.99 6.21 -4.32
N GLY A 208 6.07 6.55 -3.03
CA GLY A 208 7.23 7.22 -2.44
C GLY A 208 8.42 6.26 -2.22
N ILE A 209 8.18 5.16 -1.49
CA ILE A 209 9.25 4.26 -1.04
C ILE A 209 9.36 3.01 -1.93
N LEU A 210 8.29 2.20 -2.06
CA LEU A 210 8.32 0.94 -2.80
C LEU A 210 8.70 1.18 -4.26
N LEU A 211 7.99 2.07 -4.97
CA LEU A 211 8.23 2.33 -6.39
C LEU A 211 9.67 2.79 -6.62
N LYS A 212 10.17 3.70 -5.79
CA LYS A 212 11.56 4.14 -5.86
C LYS A 212 12.55 2.98 -5.75
N ARG A 213 12.41 2.14 -4.71
CA ARG A 213 13.31 1.00 -4.51
C ARG A 213 13.13 -0.09 -5.57
N ALA A 214 11.91 -0.24 -6.09
CA ALA A 214 11.61 -1.20 -7.14
C ALA A 214 12.28 -0.77 -8.45
N VAL A 215 12.27 0.52 -8.79
CA VAL A 215 12.99 1.05 -9.96
C VAL A 215 14.50 0.87 -9.82
N GLU A 216 15.07 1.12 -8.64
CA GLU A 216 16.50 0.90 -8.38
C GLU A 216 16.90 -0.58 -8.50
N ALA A 217 16.00 -1.51 -8.15
CA ALA A 217 16.28 -2.95 -8.16
C ALA A 217 15.86 -3.67 -9.44
N LEU A 218 14.90 -3.16 -10.21
CA LEU A 218 14.30 -3.88 -11.35
C LEU A 218 14.25 -3.10 -12.64
N ASP A 219 14.59 -1.82 -12.65
CA ASP A 219 14.26 -0.82 -13.68
C ASP A 219 12.84 -0.23 -13.58
N GLU A 220 12.60 0.81 -14.38
CA GLU A 220 11.37 1.60 -14.32
C GLU A 220 10.11 0.80 -14.68
N ARG A 221 10.17 0.00 -15.75
CA ARG A 221 9.02 -0.73 -16.27
C ARG A 221 8.65 -1.85 -15.31
N TYR A 222 9.62 -2.66 -14.91
CA TYR A 222 9.37 -3.79 -14.03
C TYR A 222 9.08 -3.34 -12.59
N GLY A 223 9.73 -2.27 -12.14
CA GLY A 223 9.44 -1.67 -10.83
C GLY A 223 8.00 -1.16 -10.72
N LEU A 224 7.51 -0.47 -11.75
CA LEU A 224 6.12 0.00 -11.83
C LEU A 224 5.13 -1.17 -11.80
N LEU A 225 5.31 -2.16 -12.69
CA LEU A 225 4.42 -3.31 -12.76
C LEU A 225 4.39 -4.10 -11.45
N TYR A 226 5.56 -4.29 -10.83
CA TYR A 226 5.67 -5.05 -9.58
C TYR A 226 4.97 -4.36 -8.42
N VAL A 227 5.17 -3.05 -8.24
CA VAL A 227 4.53 -2.31 -7.15
C VAL A 227 3.02 -2.20 -7.35
N THR A 228 2.56 -2.00 -8.59
CA THR A 228 1.13 -2.00 -8.90
C THR A 228 0.50 -3.36 -8.66
N ALA A 229 1.20 -4.47 -8.96
CA ALA A 229 0.71 -5.81 -8.66
C ALA A 229 0.56 -6.05 -7.15
N ILE A 230 1.50 -5.56 -6.31
CA ILE A 230 1.36 -5.63 -4.85
C ILE A 230 0.19 -4.77 -4.37
N PHE A 231 0.04 -3.55 -4.90
CA PHE A 231 -1.07 -2.66 -4.51
C PHE A 231 -2.43 -3.29 -4.85
N ALA A 232 -2.58 -3.85 -6.05
CA ALA A 232 -3.80 -4.50 -6.48
C ALA A 232 -4.09 -5.79 -5.70
N SER A 233 -3.07 -6.56 -5.29
CA SER A 233 -3.29 -7.78 -4.50
C SER A 233 -3.89 -7.49 -3.13
N LEU A 234 -3.59 -6.33 -2.52
CA LEU A 234 -4.23 -5.89 -1.28
C LEU A 234 -5.74 -5.56 -1.45
N HIS A 235 -6.24 -5.45 -2.67
CA HIS A 235 -7.67 -5.23 -2.93
C HIS A 235 -8.46 -6.53 -3.11
N LEU A 236 -7.78 -7.70 -3.09
CA LEU A 236 -8.45 -9.01 -3.09
C LEU A 236 -9.45 -9.16 -1.93
N TYR A 237 -9.25 -8.41 -0.85
CA TYR A 237 -10.19 -8.29 0.27
C TYR A 237 -11.64 -7.97 -0.16
N PHE A 238 -11.83 -7.17 -1.21
CA PHE A 238 -13.16 -6.79 -1.71
C PHE A 238 -13.84 -7.90 -2.53
N LEU A 239 -13.13 -8.99 -2.85
CA LEU A 239 -13.63 -10.13 -3.64
C LEU A 239 -14.27 -9.71 -4.98
N SER A 240 -13.79 -8.60 -5.57
CA SER A 240 -14.28 -8.05 -6.82
C SER A 240 -13.16 -8.00 -7.86
N ALA A 241 -13.27 -8.83 -8.90
CA ALA A 241 -12.30 -8.84 -10.00
C ALA A 241 -12.31 -7.51 -10.78
N THR A 242 -13.47 -6.87 -10.88
CA THR A 242 -13.64 -5.56 -11.52
C THR A 242 -12.92 -4.47 -10.72
N ASP A 243 -13.05 -4.49 -9.40
CA ASP A 243 -12.35 -3.56 -8.51
C ASP A 243 -10.84 -3.76 -8.61
N MET A 244 -10.36 -5.01 -8.54
CA MET A 244 -8.95 -5.34 -8.69
C MET A 244 -8.36 -4.82 -10.01
N ALA A 245 -9.08 -4.97 -11.12
CA ALA A 245 -8.66 -4.44 -12.43
C ALA A 245 -8.65 -2.91 -12.45
N PHE A 246 -9.64 -2.28 -11.81
CA PHE A 246 -9.74 -0.83 -11.67
C PHE A 246 -8.56 -0.27 -10.86
N VAL A 247 -8.30 -0.79 -9.66
CA VAL A 247 -7.20 -0.30 -8.80
C VAL A 247 -5.82 -0.62 -9.38
N PHE A 248 -5.69 -1.69 -10.17
CA PHE A 248 -4.48 -1.96 -10.94
C PHE A 248 -4.25 -0.86 -12.00
N ALA A 249 -5.29 -0.47 -12.74
CA ALA A 249 -5.20 0.63 -13.71
C ALA A 249 -4.90 1.98 -13.03
N VAL A 250 -5.57 2.29 -11.93
CA VAL A 250 -5.28 3.49 -11.11
C VAL A 250 -3.83 3.45 -10.60
N GLY A 251 -3.35 2.29 -10.15
CA GLY A 251 -2.00 2.15 -9.66
C GLY A 251 -0.93 2.34 -10.74
N LEU A 252 -1.18 1.87 -11.97
CA LEU A 252 -0.34 2.20 -13.14
C LEU A 252 -0.35 3.69 -13.43
N PHE A 253 -1.53 4.32 -13.45
CA PHE A 253 -1.69 5.75 -13.71
C PHE A 253 -0.92 6.60 -12.69
N TYR A 254 -1.15 6.37 -11.40
CA TYR A 254 -0.47 7.09 -10.31
C TYR A 254 1.04 6.84 -10.31
N GLY A 255 1.46 5.59 -10.49
CA GLY A 255 2.88 5.26 -10.59
C GLY A 255 3.56 5.95 -11.77
N PHE A 256 2.92 5.97 -12.95
CA PHE A 256 3.41 6.69 -14.12
C PHE A 256 3.52 8.19 -13.86
N VAL A 257 2.50 8.82 -13.27
CA VAL A 257 2.54 10.25 -12.92
C VAL A 257 3.72 10.56 -12.00
N VAL A 258 3.93 9.76 -10.95
CA VAL A 258 5.02 9.95 -10.00
C VAL A 258 6.39 9.72 -10.64
N LEU A 259 6.52 8.74 -11.53
CA LEU A 259 7.78 8.50 -12.25
C LEU A 259 8.15 9.68 -13.16
N ASN A 260 7.18 10.32 -13.81
CA ASN A 260 7.43 11.44 -14.71
C ASN A 260 7.60 12.78 -13.98
N THR A 261 6.78 13.04 -12.95
CA THR A 261 6.77 14.33 -12.25
C THR A 261 7.70 14.39 -11.05
N LYS A 262 8.05 13.24 -10.47
CA LYS A 262 8.79 13.13 -9.19
C LYS A 262 8.11 13.90 -8.04
N ASN A 263 6.78 14.02 -8.10
CA ASN A 263 5.95 14.73 -7.13
C ASN A 263 4.74 13.87 -6.76
N LEU A 264 4.48 13.71 -5.46
CA LEU A 264 3.41 12.86 -4.94
C LEU A 264 2.10 13.62 -4.66
N TRP A 265 2.13 14.95 -4.54
CA TRP A 265 0.98 15.69 -3.99
C TRP A 265 -0.29 15.53 -4.80
N GLY A 266 -0.22 15.58 -6.14
CA GLY A 266 -1.39 15.38 -6.99
C GLY A 266 -2.00 14.00 -6.82
N VAL A 267 -1.17 12.96 -6.71
CA VAL A 267 -1.63 11.58 -6.49
C VAL A 267 -2.19 11.39 -5.07
N ILE A 268 -1.51 11.91 -4.03
CA ILE A 268 -2.01 11.89 -2.64
C ILE A 268 -3.40 12.53 -2.56
N LEU A 269 -3.55 13.72 -3.15
CA LEU A 269 -4.81 14.45 -3.14
C LEU A 269 -5.88 13.74 -3.97
N SER A 270 -5.51 13.18 -5.12
CA SER A 270 -6.42 12.39 -5.96
C SER A 270 -6.95 11.17 -5.22
N HIS A 271 -6.06 10.39 -4.59
CA HIS A 271 -6.43 9.21 -3.83
C HIS A 271 -7.29 9.59 -2.60
N SER A 272 -6.91 10.63 -1.86
CA SER A 272 -7.71 11.13 -0.73
C SER A 272 -9.11 11.56 -1.17
N LEU A 273 -9.20 12.34 -2.26
CA LEU A 273 -10.46 12.83 -2.80
C LEU A 273 -11.32 11.69 -3.33
N GLY A 274 -10.72 10.71 -4.02
CA GLY A 274 -11.42 9.51 -4.45
C GLY A 274 -12.06 8.75 -3.29
N ASN A 275 -11.32 8.54 -2.20
CA ASN A 275 -11.84 7.88 -1.01
C ASN A 275 -12.91 8.71 -0.28
N VAL A 276 -12.77 10.04 -0.24
CA VAL A 276 -13.82 10.92 0.31
C VAL A 276 -15.10 10.80 -0.52
N ILE A 277 -14.99 10.83 -1.85
CA ILE A 277 -16.14 10.65 -2.73
C ILE A 277 -16.77 9.26 -2.53
N LEU A 278 -15.95 8.21 -2.55
CA LEU A 278 -16.38 6.82 -2.41
C LEU A 278 -17.12 6.54 -1.10
N TYR A 279 -16.59 7.01 0.04
CA TYR A 279 -17.08 6.60 1.36
C TYR A 279 -17.92 7.63 2.10
N LEU A 280 -17.78 8.93 1.77
CA LEU A 280 -18.41 10.02 2.52
C LEU A 280 -19.42 10.85 1.73
N VAL A 281 -19.41 10.80 0.39
CA VAL A 281 -20.29 11.63 -0.45
C VAL A 281 -21.21 10.77 -1.32
N ALA A 282 -20.67 9.95 -2.22
CA ALA A 282 -21.44 9.14 -3.16
C ALA A 282 -22.49 8.23 -2.50
N PRO A 283 -22.28 7.64 -1.30
CA PRO A 283 -23.31 6.85 -0.64
C PRO A 283 -24.61 7.58 -0.27
N PHE A 284 -24.64 8.93 -0.34
CA PHE A 284 -25.83 9.75 -0.10
C PHE A 284 -26.63 10.10 -1.36
N HIS A 285 -26.17 9.69 -2.55
CA HIS A 285 -26.73 10.07 -3.86
C HIS A 285 -26.90 8.88 -4.79
#